data_AF-A0A1C7WHN4-F1
#
_entry.id   AF-A0A1C7WHN4-F1
#
_cell.length_a   1.000
_cell.length_b   1.000
_cell.length_c   1.000
_cell.angle_alpha   90.00
_cell.angle_beta   90.00
_cell.angle_gamma   90.00
#
_symmetry.space_group_name_H-M   'P 1'
#
loop_
_entity.id
_entity.type
_entity.pdbx_description
1 polymer ?
#
loop_
_entity_poly.entity_id
_entity_poly.type
_entity_poly.pdbx_seq_one_letter_code
_entity_poly.pdbx_strand_id
1 'polypeptide(L)'
;MLHRNNIFKIFVFRILLVLIVVMSQVVQAVQQSTQPVHGRPPTTTLSVDNVKPRAGEVITVTSSFNDVDGDAEQGTTYQWTLDGAAINGATSPSYTLELSNILAGSALNVIVTPQTNPDITIPSEGLPVQLPSPINIKWQRMLSSLVWAESPLGAVADGLSVNTVHATVQYLDGTPVVGATVLFDADNMGAISASAQTGIEGEATAYVTNVIAGNTQVTARIDDDAQSVNTLFVAGPVEVVHAEVTQDNALANGIDDNNVLVYVEDRHGNSIEGETVNFTATNGVTLLATSGVTDSNGEVKIALTSDTAVNSDVTATTANGVSATVNVAFFADVQMTHILANGASFSADDGFPKTGFTGAEFQLVVGEDPTGNSSYSWSSDQSWASVDSSGNVRFIQEPTSANNRVTITAEHTGNGSTLTYQFTVNRWFRNNSYFLMGVSEAAAWCSSQGGGYAVPSYSEMTDRTPIAQTGANRDANARLWNEWGSMSRYSNGWFAGNYWVRELTAAGNERHYVYLGNGSLFSFPLDGVTYVTCSTSL
;
A
#
# COMPACT_ATOMS: atom_id res chain seq x y z
N MET A 1 -116.01 -9.60 -12.89
CA MET A 1 -114.88 -9.28 -11.98
C MET A 1 -114.61 -7.78 -12.15
N LEU A 2 -115.28 -6.95 -11.33
CA LEU A 2 -114.69 -6.25 -10.17
C LEU A 2 -113.64 -5.22 -10.65
N HIS A 3 -114.01 -3.98 -10.94
CA HIS A 3 -114.32 -2.88 -9.98
C HIS A 3 -113.11 -2.49 -9.12
N ARG A 4 -112.76 -1.20 -9.17
CA ARG A 4 -111.75 -0.45 -8.38
C ARG A 4 -110.27 -0.69 -8.70
N ASN A 5 -109.64 0.32 -9.32
CA ASN A 5 -108.37 0.83 -8.77
C ASN A 5 -107.98 2.29 -9.10
N ASN A 6 -108.95 3.12 -9.52
CA ASN A 6 -108.77 4.57 -9.62
C ASN A 6 -108.84 5.33 -8.26
N ILE A 7 -108.63 4.65 -7.13
CA ILE A 7 -108.58 5.25 -5.77
C ILE A 7 -107.20 5.05 -5.11
N PHE A 8 -106.16 4.64 -5.85
CA PHE A 8 -104.79 4.51 -5.33
C PHE A 8 -103.87 5.71 -5.64
N LYS A 9 -104.45 6.86 -6.02
CA LYS A 9 -103.74 8.15 -6.15
C LYS A 9 -103.99 9.14 -4.99
N ILE A 10 -104.77 8.77 -3.96
CA ILE A 10 -105.18 9.73 -2.90
C ILE A 10 -104.84 9.27 -1.47
N PHE A 11 -104.43 8.01 -1.24
CA PHE A 11 -104.20 7.50 0.13
C PHE A 11 -102.72 7.36 0.55
N VAL A 12 -101.76 7.36 -0.38
CA VAL A 12 -100.31 7.26 -0.05
C VAL A 12 -99.66 8.62 0.19
N PHE A 13 -100.29 9.73 -0.24
CA PHE A 13 -99.72 11.07 -0.10
C PHE A 13 -100.14 11.83 1.17
N ARG A 14 -101.04 11.27 2.01
CA ARG A 14 -101.48 11.89 3.27
C ARG A 14 -101.04 11.18 4.55
N ILE A 15 -100.36 10.04 4.46
CA ILE A 15 -99.81 9.32 5.62
C ILE A 15 -98.30 9.57 5.81
N LEU A 16 -97.60 10.11 4.81
CA LEU A 16 -96.19 10.53 4.96
C LEU A 16 -96.00 11.93 5.57
N LEU A 17 -97.10 12.66 5.81
CA LEU A 17 -97.07 14.02 6.38
C LEU A 17 -97.32 14.07 7.91
N VAL A 18 -97.50 12.92 8.57
CA VAL A 18 -97.81 12.82 10.02
C VAL A 18 -96.76 12.00 10.81
N LEU A 19 -95.70 11.51 10.14
CA LEU A 19 -94.47 11.03 10.81
C LEU A 19 -93.31 12.04 10.69
N ILE A 20 -93.67 13.30 10.44
CA ILE A 20 -92.96 14.47 10.91
C ILE A 20 -93.63 14.81 12.24
N VAL A 21 -92.86 14.94 13.32
CA VAL A 21 -93.25 15.15 14.74
C VAL A 21 -93.06 13.87 15.59
N VAL A 22 -92.22 14.01 16.62
CA VAL A 22 -91.79 13.03 17.65
C VAL A 22 -90.54 12.19 17.32
N MET A 23 -89.40 12.86 17.15
CA MET A 23 -88.11 12.50 17.79
C MET A 23 -87.11 13.67 17.61
N SER A 24 -87.39 14.77 18.30
CA SER A 24 -86.33 15.61 18.90
C SER A 24 -85.84 14.86 20.14
N GLN A 25 -84.60 14.90 20.65
CA GLN A 25 -83.48 15.84 20.70
C GLN A 25 -82.20 14.97 20.74
N VAL A 26 -81.03 15.30 20.20
CA VAL A 26 -79.88 16.14 20.65
C VAL A 26 -78.82 15.79 19.59
N VAL A 27 -78.03 16.66 18.95
CA VAL A 27 -77.25 17.81 19.38
C VAL A 27 -77.24 18.78 18.21
N GLN A 28 -78.02 19.86 18.28
CA GLN A 28 -77.64 21.08 17.58
C GLN A 28 -76.40 21.59 18.31
N ALA A 29 -75.22 21.23 17.81
CA ALA A 29 -74.07 22.10 18.03
C ALA A 29 -74.49 23.42 17.40
N VAL A 30 -74.68 24.41 18.25
CA VAL A 30 -74.87 25.79 17.86
C VAL A 30 -73.63 26.14 17.04
N GLN A 31 -73.73 26.05 15.71
CA GLN A 31 -72.86 26.80 14.82
C GLN A 31 -73.37 28.24 14.92
N GLN A 32 -73.10 28.86 16.07
CA GLN A 32 -73.15 30.31 16.20
C GLN A 32 -72.13 30.79 15.17
N SER A 33 -72.58 31.40 14.07
CA SER A 33 -71.69 32.26 13.31
C SER A 33 -71.34 33.40 14.25
N THR A 34 -70.21 33.28 14.94
CA THR A 34 -69.56 34.43 15.54
C THR A 34 -69.27 35.38 14.38
N GLN A 35 -69.61 36.66 14.55
CA GLN A 35 -69.17 37.67 13.59
C GLN A 35 -67.65 37.51 13.42
N PRO A 36 -67.11 37.54 12.19
CA PRO A 36 -65.69 37.40 11.97
C PRO A 36 -64.89 38.36 12.86
N VAL A 37 -63.77 37.89 13.39
CA VAL A 37 -62.96 38.71 14.29
C VAL A 37 -62.17 39.72 13.45
N HIS A 38 -62.22 40.99 13.86
CA HIS A 38 -61.43 42.04 13.24
C HIS A 38 -59.95 41.92 13.66
N GLY A 39 -59.10 41.60 12.70
CA GLY A 39 -57.66 41.39 12.86
C GLY A 39 -56.83 42.20 11.85
N ARG A 40 -55.62 41.72 11.57
CA ARG A 40 -54.69 42.23 10.57
C ARG A 40 -54.75 41.35 9.32
N PRO A 41 -54.49 41.91 8.12
CA PRO A 41 -54.44 41.11 6.91
C PRO A 41 -53.27 40.13 6.94
N PRO A 42 -53.43 38.92 6.39
CA PRO A 42 -52.33 37.99 6.22
C PRO A 42 -51.29 38.54 5.25
N THR A 43 -50.06 38.06 5.36
CA THR A 43 -48.90 38.48 4.58
C THR A 43 -48.21 37.28 3.96
N THR A 44 -47.44 37.51 2.89
CA THR A 44 -46.62 36.46 2.28
C THR A 44 -45.30 37.00 1.75
N THR A 45 -44.26 36.18 1.78
CA THR A 45 -43.00 36.42 1.07
C THR A 45 -42.78 35.33 0.04
N LEU A 46 -42.25 35.70 -1.12
CA LEU A 46 -42.15 34.82 -2.29
C LEU A 46 -40.71 34.49 -2.64
N SER A 47 -40.50 33.25 -3.06
CA SER A 47 -39.28 32.76 -3.70
C SER A 47 -39.64 31.77 -4.80
N VAL A 48 -38.74 31.54 -5.75
CA VAL A 48 -38.91 30.54 -6.82
C VAL A 48 -37.75 29.56 -6.80
N ASP A 49 -38.03 28.34 -7.22
CA ASP A 49 -37.04 27.27 -7.37
C ASP A 49 -36.09 27.49 -8.57
N ASN A 50 -36.56 28.16 -9.63
CA ASN A 50 -35.79 28.38 -10.84
C ASN A 50 -35.99 29.79 -11.41
N VAL A 51 -34.90 30.55 -11.52
CA VAL A 51 -34.87 31.91 -12.10
C VAL A 51 -34.31 31.94 -13.54
N LYS A 52 -33.95 30.79 -14.11
CA LYS A 52 -33.48 30.61 -15.50
C LYS A 52 -34.10 29.36 -16.16
N PRO A 53 -35.44 29.28 -16.20
CA PRO A 53 -36.16 28.12 -16.72
C PRO A 53 -35.99 27.93 -18.22
N ARG A 54 -35.93 26.68 -18.67
CA ARG A 54 -36.02 26.28 -20.08
C ARG A 54 -37.47 26.06 -20.51
N ALA A 55 -37.73 26.11 -21.82
CA ALA A 55 -39.01 25.71 -22.38
C ALA A 55 -39.36 24.28 -21.91
N GLY A 56 -40.54 24.11 -21.32
CA GLY A 56 -41.03 22.85 -20.77
C GLY A 56 -40.66 22.58 -19.30
N GLU A 57 -39.82 23.41 -18.67
CA GLU A 57 -39.54 23.28 -17.24
C GLU A 57 -40.68 23.84 -16.38
N VAL A 58 -40.85 23.26 -15.19
CA VAL A 58 -41.82 23.72 -14.20
C VAL A 58 -41.11 24.66 -13.24
N ILE A 59 -41.68 25.85 -13.05
CA ILE A 59 -41.27 26.84 -12.07
C ILE A 59 -42.28 26.79 -10.94
N THR A 60 -41.80 26.64 -9.71
CA THR A 60 -42.64 26.59 -8.52
C THR A 60 -42.34 27.78 -7.62
N VAL A 61 -43.38 28.56 -7.31
CA VAL A 61 -43.30 29.61 -6.31
C VAL A 61 -43.55 29.01 -4.92
N THR A 62 -42.64 29.31 -3.99
CA THR A 62 -42.83 29.04 -2.57
C THR A 62 -43.26 30.34 -1.90
N SER A 63 -44.46 30.33 -1.33
CA SER A 63 -45.02 31.42 -0.54
C SER A 63 -44.93 31.12 0.95
N SER A 64 -44.28 31.98 1.73
CA SER A 64 -44.25 31.85 3.20
C SER A 64 -45.40 32.65 3.78
N PHE A 65 -46.52 31.98 4.04
CA PHE A 65 -47.68 32.59 4.68
C PHE A 65 -47.36 33.01 6.11
N ASN A 66 -47.80 34.21 6.49
CA ASN A 66 -47.71 34.69 7.85
C ASN A 66 -48.95 35.51 8.19
N ASP A 67 -49.61 35.12 9.28
CA ASP A 67 -50.68 35.89 9.89
C ASP A 67 -50.33 36.19 11.34
N VAL A 68 -50.48 37.45 11.75
CA VAL A 68 -50.03 37.90 13.09
C VAL A 68 -51.05 37.55 14.18
N ASP A 69 -52.27 37.20 13.80
CA ASP A 69 -53.35 36.87 14.72
C ASP A 69 -53.49 35.35 14.91
N GLY A 70 -52.72 34.57 14.15
CA GLY A 70 -52.56 33.12 14.28
C GLY A 70 -53.54 32.33 13.41
N ASP A 71 -54.18 32.98 12.45
CA ASP A 71 -55.13 32.35 11.55
C ASP A 71 -54.44 31.42 10.55
N ALA A 72 -55.09 30.30 10.23
CA ALA A 72 -54.54 29.32 9.29
C ALA A 72 -54.72 29.81 7.84
N GLU A 73 -53.72 29.51 7.00
CA GLU A 73 -53.79 29.76 5.57
C GLU A 73 -54.96 28.98 4.94
N GLN A 74 -55.87 29.69 4.27
CA GLN A 74 -56.98 29.09 3.54
C GLN A 74 -57.38 30.00 2.37
N GLY A 75 -57.25 29.47 1.15
CA GLY A 75 -57.72 30.16 -0.06
C GLY A 75 -56.69 31.03 -0.77
N THR A 76 -55.41 31.01 -0.38
CA THR A 76 -54.34 31.72 -1.11
C THR A 76 -54.41 31.46 -2.61
N THR A 77 -54.41 32.54 -3.38
CA THR A 77 -54.55 32.49 -4.84
C THR A 77 -53.25 32.84 -5.55
N TYR A 78 -53.07 32.30 -6.75
CA TYR A 78 -51.90 32.52 -7.60
C TYR A 78 -52.37 32.97 -8.98
N GLN A 79 -51.60 33.84 -9.63
CA GLN A 79 -51.79 34.21 -11.03
C GLN A 79 -50.44 34.50 -11.68
N TRP A 80 -50.01 33.64 -12.60
CA TRP A 80 -48.81 33.91 -13.40
C TRP A 80 -49.09 34.98 -14.45
N THR A 81 -48.09 35.80 -14.70
CA THR A 81 -48.15 36.95 -15.60
C THR A 81 -46.94 36.97 -16.52
N LEU A 82 -47.17 37.39 -17.76
CA LEU A 82 -46.15 37.60 -18.78
C LEU A 82 -46.17 39.09 -19.18
N ASP A 83 -45.05 39.78 -18.98
CA ASP A 83 -44.94 41.24 -19.14
C ASP A 83 -46.06 42.01 -18.41
N GLY A 84 -46.48 41.51 -17.24
CA GLY A 84 -47.55 42.07 -16.42
C GLY A 84 -48.97 41.69 -16.83
N ALA A 85 -49.17 41.00 -17.97
CA ALA A 85 -50.48 40.49 -18.38
C ALA A 85 -50.73 39.08 -17.85
N ALA A 86 -51.95 38.79 -17.38
CA ALA A 86 -52.31 37.47 -16.84
C ALA A 86 -52.24 36.37 -17.91
N ILE A 87 -51.55 35.28 -17.59
CA ILE A 87 -51.54 34.06 -18.41
C ILE A 87 -52.80 33.26 -18.08
N ASN A 88 -53.64 33.02 -19.09
CA ASN A 88 -54.93 32.39 -18.90
C ASN A 88 -54.79 30.98 -18.30
N GLY A 89 -55.52 30.70 -17.22
CA GLY A 89 -55.52 29.40 -16.53
C GLY A 89 -54.29 29.12 -15.65
N ALA A 90 -53.29 30.00 -15.63
CA ALA A 90 -52.08 29.83 -14.85
C ALA A 90 -52.27 30.30 -13.39
N THR A 91 -53.09 29.56 -12.63
CA THR A 91 -53.50 29.91 -11.25
C THR A 91 -52.98 28.96 -10.18
N SER A 92 -51.94 28.19 -10.50
CA SER A 92 -51.30 27.21 -9.62
C SER A 92 -50.00 27.77 -9.02
N PRO A 93 -49.54 27.31 -7.85
CA PRO A 93 -48.20 27.62 -7.34
C PRO A 93 -47.07 27.14 -8.27
N SER A 94 -47.36 26.26 -9.24
CA SER A 94 -46.41 25.84 -10.25
C SER A 94 -46.87 26.21 -11.66
N TYR A 95 -45.93 26.58 -12.52
CA TYR A 95 -46.14 26.93 -13.92
C TYR A 95 -45.15 26.23 -14.84
N THR A 96 -45.64 25.55 -15.88
CA THR A 96 -44.79 25.00 -16.94
C THR A 96 -44.51 26.09 -17.96
N LEU A 97 -43.25 26.43 -18.18
CA LEU A 97 -42.88 27.47 -19.13
C LEU A 97 -43.12 26.99 -20.57
N GLU A 98 -44.09 27.56 -21.28
CA GLU A 98 -44.34 27.20 -22.66
C GLU A 98 -43.47 28.02 -23.62
N LEU A 99 -43.09 27.40 -24.74
CA LEU A 99 -42.39 28.08 -25.85
C LEU A 99 -43.15 29.31 -26.35
N SER A 100 -44.48 29.23 -26.36
CA SER A 100 -45.36 30.34 -26.75
C SER A 100 -45.15 31.58 -25.87
N ASN A 101 -44.85 31.41 -24.57
CA ASN A 101 -44.63 32.52 -23.64
C ASN A 101 -43.25 33.13 -23.82
N ILE A 102 -42.23 32.31 -24.09
CA ILE A 102 -40.86 32.74 -24.37
C ILE A 102 -40.83 33.65 -25.61
N LEU A 103 -41.54 33.25 -26.68
CA LEU A 103 -41.64 34.06 -27.89
C LEU A 103 -42.43 35.36 -27.67
N ALA A 104 -43.47 35.30 -26.85
CA ALA A 104 -44.42 36.39 -26.65
C ALA A 104 -43.97 37.45 -25.63
N GLY A 105 -43.15 37.11 -24.64
CA GLY A 105 -42.87 38.06 -23.55
C GLY A 105 -41.51 37.91 -22.89
N SER A 106 -41.11 38.97 -22.19
CA SER A 106 -39.76 39.13 -21.62
C SER A 106 -39.67 38.91 -20.12
N ALA A 107 -40.72 39.23 -19.35
CA ALA A 107 -40.71 39.17 -17.90
C ALA A 107 -41.84 38.27 -17.39
N LEU A 108 -41.51 37.07 -16.93
CA LEU A 108 -42.43 36.18 -16.25
C LEU A 108 -42.45 36.51 -14.74
N ASN A 109 -43.63 36.65 -14.16
CA ASN A 109 -43.81 36.89 -12.73
C ASN A 109 -45.07 36.17 -12.23
N VAL A 110 -45.25 36.07 -10.92
CA VAL A 110 -46.45 35.51 -10.28
C VAL A 110 -46.99 36.51 -9.27
N ILE A 111 -48.30 36.70 -9.26
CA ILE A 111 -49.03 37.44 -8.23
C ILE A 111 -49.61 36.41 -7.26
N VAL A 112 -49.30 36.55 -5.97
CA VAL A 112 -49.82 35.71 -4.90
C VAL A 112 -50.58 36.58 -3.91
N THR A 113 -51.83 36.21 -3.64
CA THR A 113 -52.67 36.90 -2.66
C THR A 113 -52.94 35.95 -1.49
N PRO A 114 -52.31 36.16 -0.32
CA PRO A 114 -52.50 35.29 0.83
C PRO A 114 -53.89 35.47 1.42
N GLN A 115 -54.52 34.37 1.83
CA GLN A 115 -55.87 34.39 2.39
C GLN A 115 -56.02 33.50 3.63
N THR A 116 -56.93 33.91 4.50
CA THR A 116 -57.45 33.16 5.65
C THR A 116 -58.95 32.92 5.44
N ASN A 117 -59.60 32.20 6.36
CA ASN A 117 -61.01 31.85 6.22
C ASN A 117 -61.94 33.09 6.36
N PRO A 118 -62.69 33.47 5.30
CA PRO A 118 -63.53 34.67 5.29
C PRO A 118 -64.73 34.60 6.25
N ASP A 119 -65.13 33.39 6.66
CA ASP A 119 -66.25 33.21 7.59
C ASP A 119 -65.85 33.54 9.05
N ILE A 120 -64.55 33.65 9.34
CA ILE A 120 -64.04 33.84 10.71
C ILE A 120 -63.04 35.00 10.88
N THR A 121 -62.42 35.52 9.82
CA THR A 121 -61.42 36.63 9.90
C THR A 121 -61.78 37.82 9.02
N ILE A 122 -61.61 39.06 9.49
CA ILE A 122 -61.69 40.29 8.68
C ILE A 122 -60.49 41.22 9.00
N PRO A 123 -59.68 41.66 8.02
CA PRO A 123 -59.71 41.26 6.60
C PRO A 123 -59.15 39.84 6.41
N SER A 124 -59.85 39.01 5.63
CA SER A 124 -59.40 37.65 5.29
C SER A 124 -58.43 37.58 4.11
N GLU A 125 -58.20 38.70 3.44
CA GLU A 125 -57.40 38.81 2.23
C GLU A 125 -56.25 39.79 2.47
N GLY A 126 -55.03 39.33 2.19
CA GLY A 126 -53.84 40.15 2.22
C GLY A 126 -53.63 40.95 0.93
N LEU A 127 -52.61 41.81 0.92
CA LEU A 127 -52.21 42.51 -0.29
C LEU A 127 -51.58 41.54 -1.30
N PRO A 128 -51.87 41.66 -2.61
CA PRO A 128 -51.18 40.90 -3.64
C PRO A 128 -49.67 41.18 -3.64
N VAL A 129 -48.86 40.12 -3.62
CA VAL A 129 -47.39 40.18 -3.63
C VAL A 129 -46.86 39.58 -4.94
N GLN A 130 -45.83 40.18 -5.51
CA GLN A 130 -45.11 39.69 -6.68
C GLN A 130 -43.67 39.32 -6.33
N LEU A 131 -42.99 38.58 -7.21
CA LEU A 131 -41.55 38.38 -7.07
C LEU A 131 -40.84 39.75 -7.13
N PRO A 132 -39.87 40.02 -6.24
CA PRO A 132 -39.12 41.28 -6.23
C PRO A 132 -38.37 41.53 -7.55
N SER A 133 -38.04 40.47 -8.27
CA SER A 133 -37.42 40.52 -9.60
C SER A 133 -38.13 39.53 -10.52
N PRO A 134 -38.79 39.99 -11.60
CA PRO A 134 -39.36 39.10 -12.60
C PRO A 134 -38.28 38.23 -13.25
N ILE A 135 -38.66 37.01 -13.65
CA ILE A 135 -37.81 36.07 -14.37
C ILE A 135 -37.75 36.53 -15.82
N ASN A 136 -36.55 36.91 -16.31
CA ASN A 136 -36.39 37.27 -17.70
C ASN A 136 -36.35 36.01 -18.57
N ILE A 137 -37.36 35.75 -19.38
CA ILE A 137 -37.46 34.53 -20.20
C ILE A 137 -37.23 34.78 -21.70
N LYS A 138 -36.91 36.01 -22.10
CA LYS A 138 -36.59 36.36 -23.50
C LYS A 138 -35.16 36.83 -23.60
N TRP A 139 -34.48 36.45 -24.68
CA TRP A 139 -33.09 36.85 -24.95
C TRP A 139 -32.05 36.32 -23.96
N GLN A 140 -32.42 35.40 -23.05
CA GLN A 140 -31.44 34.64 -22.29
C GLN A 140 -30.69 33.70 -23.23
N ARG A 141 -29.36 33.78 -23.18
CA ARG A 141 -28.45 32.93 -23.94
C ARG A 141 -28.03 31.77 -23.06
N MET A 142 -27.89 30.60 -23.66
CA MET A 142 -27.42 29.40 -22.98
C MET A 142 -26.51 28.58 -23.89
N LEU A 143 -25.64 27.78 -23.26
CA LEU A 143 -24.91 26.72 -23.93
C LEU A 143 -25.86 25.56 -24.17
N SER A 144 -26.21 25.34 -25.44
CA SER A 144 -26.99 24.18 -25.85
C SER A 144 -26.13 22.92 -25.97
N SER A 145 -24.85 23.07 -26.34
CA SER A 145 -23.89 21.97 -26.36
C SER A 145 -22.44 22.47 -26.24
N LEU A 146 -21.57 21.58 -25.75
CA LEU A 146 -20.13 21.73 -25.79
C LEU A 146 -19.52 20.38 -26.20
N VAL A 147 -18.83 20.35 -27.34
CA VAL A 147 -18.35 19.11 -27.95
C VAL A 147 -16.90 19.27 -28.39
N TRP A 148 -16.07 18.27 -28.09
CA TRP A 148 -14.77 18.11 -28.71
C TRP A 148 -14.95 17.48 -30.09
N ALA A 149 -14.68 18.22 -31.15
CA ALA A 149 -14.70 17.69 -32.51
C ALA A 149 -13.38 16.98 -32.82
N GLU A 150 -13.50 15.78 -33.37
CA GLU A 150 -12.44 15.01 -34.02
C GLU A 150 -11.12 14.89 -33.23
N SER A 151 -11.01 13.86 -32.39
CA SER A 151 -9.84 12.97 -32.32
C SER A 151 -10.05 11.96 -31.18
N PRO A 152 -10.69 10.80 -31.39
CA PRO A 152 -10.86 9.82 -30.32
C PRO A 152 -9.54 9.29 -29.74
N LEU A 153 -8.42 9.51 -30.46
CA LEU A 153 -7.07 9.12 -30.03
C LEU A 153 -6.31 10.25 -29.30
N GLY A 154 -6.89 11.46 -29.21
CA GLY A 154 -6.21 12.64 -28.65
C GLY A 154 -5.25 13.33 -29.63
N ALA A 155 -4.75 14.50 -29.23
CA ALA A 155 -3.70 15.25 -29.93
C ALA A 155 -2.35 15.04 -29.23
N VAL A 156 -1.22 15.14 -29.94
CA VAL A 156 0.11 15.01 -29.29
C VAL A 156 0.36 16.21 -28.37
N ALA A 157 0.92 15.98 -27.18
CA ALA A 157 1.29 17.01 -26.21
C ALA A 157 2.59 17.76 -26.62
N ASP A 158 2.63 18.33 -27.82
CA ASP A 158 3.80 19.03 -28.38
C ASP A 158 3.68 20.56 -28.33
N GLY A 159 2.58 21.09 -27.77
CA GLY A 159 2.26 22.52 -27.77
C GLY A 159 1.86 23.10 -29.14
N LEU A 160 1.74 22.26 -30.17
CA LEU A 160 1.44 22.66 -31.55
C LEU A 160 0.19 21.96 -32.10
N SER A 161 0.01 20.69 -31.75
CA SER A 161 -1.13 19.86 -32.09
C SER A 161 -2.35 20.34 -31.31
N VAL A 162 -3.47 20.42 -32.02
CA VAL A 162 -4.66 21.13 -31.55
C VAL A 162 -5.81 20.17 -31.36
N ASN A 163 -6.50 20.29 -30.23
CA ASN A 163 -7.85 19.79 -30.06
C ASN A 163 -8.85 20.92 -30.33
N THR A 164 -9.92 20.63 -31.07
CA THR A 164 -10.93 21.62 -31.46
C THR A 164 -12.22 21.43 -30.66
N VAL A 165 -12.68 22.48 -29.99
CA VAL A 165 -13.90 22.45 -29.18
C VAL A 165 -14.93 23.40 -29.78
N HIS A 166 -16.16 22.92 -29.91
CA HIS A 166 -17.29 23.69 -30.43
C HIS A 166 -18.31 23.91 -29.31
N ALA A 167 -18.60 25.18 -29.03
CA ALA A 167 -19.66 25.59 -28.12
C ALA A 167 -20.85 26.14 -28.94
N THR A 168 -22.03 25.56 -28.79
CA THR A 168 -23.24 26.02 -29.47
C THR A 168 -24.11 26.83 -28.53
N VAL A 169 -24.31 28.11 -28.85
CA VAL A 169 -25.13 29.05 -28.08
C VAL A 169 -26.48 29.25 -28.74
N GLN A 170 -27.54 29.06 -27.97
CA GLN A 170 -28.92 29.27 -28.40
C GLN A 170 -29.66 30.15 -27.39
N TYR A 171 -30.73 30.78 -27.85
CA TYR A 171 -31.74 31.34 -26.97
C TYR A 171 -32.63 30.22 -26.39
N LEU A 172 -33.41 30.53 -25.35
CA LEU A 172 -34.34 29.57 -24.71
C LEU A 172 -35.38 28.95 -25.67
N ASP A 173 -35.62 29.57 -26.83
CA ASP A 173 -36.52 29.07 -27.88
C ASP A 173 -35.83 28.15 -28.91
N GLY A 174 -34.52 27.90 -28.76
CA GLY A 174 -33.70 27.10 -29.67
C GLY A 174 -33.10 27.89 -30.83
N THR A 175 -33.38 29.19 -30.96
CA THR A 175 -32.80 30.03 -32.02
C THR A 175 -31.29 30.21 -31.79
N PRO A 176 -30.44 30.00 -32.81
CA PRO A 176 -29.01 30.25 -32.69
C PRO A 176 -28.68 31.72 -32.39
N VAL A 177 -27.73 31.96 -31.47
CA VAL A 177 -27.29 33.32 -31.14
C VAL A 177 -26.10 33.69 -32.03
N VAL A 178 -26.25 34.66 -32.92
CA VAL A 178 -25.17 35.11 -33.82
C VAL A 178 -24.34 36.23 -33.16
N GLY A 179 -23.01 36.14 -33.28
CA GLY A 179 -22.07 37.18 -32.82
C GLY A 179 -21.91 37.30 -31.29
N ALA A 180 -22.37 36.31 -30.52
CA ALA A 180 -22.14 36.25 -29.08
C ALA A 180 -20.69 35.86 -28.78
N THR A 181 -20.06 36.57 -27.84
CA THR A 181 -18.71 36.22 -27.37
C THR A 181 -18.82 35.14 -26.30
N VAL A 182 -18.32 33.93 -26.60
CA VAL A 182 -18.14 32.84 -25.65
C VAL A 182 -16.75 32.93 -25.05
N LEU A 183 -16.63 32.79 -23.74
CA LEU A 183 -15.36 32.74 -23.04
C LEU A 183 -14.94 31.28 -22.85
N PHE A 184 -13.67 30.98 -23.07
CA PHE A 184 -13.10 29.65 -22.89
C PHE A 184 -11.96 29.68 -21.89
N ASP A 185 -11.88 28.62 -21.09
CA ASP A 185 -10.79 28.36 -20.16
C ASP A 185 -10.38 26.89 -20.29
N ALA A 186 -9.11 26.60 -20.05
CA ALA A 186 -8.56 25.25 -20.08
C ALA A 186 -7.71 25.01 -18.82
N ASP A 187 -7.90 23.86 -18.19
CA ASP A 187 -7.07 23.44 -17.05
C ASP A 187 -5.74 22.81 -17.53
N ASN A 188 -5.02 22.16 -16.62
CA ASN A 188 -3.77 21.45 -16.92
C ASN A 188 -2.75 22.29 -17.71
N MET A 189 -2.73 23.60 -17.46
CA MET A 189 -1.90 24.58 -18.18
C MET A 189 -2.14 24.62 -19.70
N GLY A 190 -3.27 24.12 -20.19
CA GLY A 190 -3.65 24.15 -21.59
C GLY A 190 -3.74 25.58 -22.14
N ALA A 191 -3.11 25.83 -23.27
CA ALA A 191 -3.22 27.10 -23.96
C ALA A 191 -4.46 27.07 -24.86
N ILE A 192 -5.39 28.01 -24.64
CA ILE A 192 -6.67 28.10 -25.36
C ILE A 192 -6.95 29.52 -25.83
N SER A 193 -7.66 29.66 -26.94
CA SER A 193 -8.25 30.94 -27.36
C SER A 193 -9.30 31.41 -26.35
N ALA A 194 -8.95 32.39 -25.51
CA ALA A 194 -9.78 32.85 -24.37
C ALA A 194 -11.21 33.31 -24.73
N SER A 195 -11.46 33.70 -25.98
CA SER A 195 -12.81 33.92 -26.46
C SER A 195 -12.96 33.66 -27.96
N ALA A 196 -14.18 33.33 -28.38
CA ALA A 196 -14.57 33.24 -29.78
C ALA A 196 -16.01 33.78 -29.97
N GLN A 197 -16.30 34.31 -31.16
CA GLN A 197 -17.64 34.77 -31.51
C GLN A 197 -18.43 33.67 -32.20
N THR A 198 -19.72 33.60 -31.89
CA THR A 198 -20.62 32.63 -32.53
C THR A 198 -20.93 33.02 -33.99
N GLY A 199 -20.93 32.03 -34.87
CA GLY A 199 -21.33 32.16 -36.26
C GLY A 199 -22.85 32.20 -36.48
N ILE A 200 -23.28 32.04 -37.73
CA ILE A 200 -24.71 32.03 -38.11
C ILE A 200 -25.48 30.84 -37.52
N GLU A 201 -24.79 29.75 -37.19
CA GLU A 201 -25.35 28.55 -36.56
C GLU A 201 -25.26 28.61 -35.02
N GLY A 202 -24.85 29.75 -34.46
CA GLY A 202 -24.70 29.92 -33.00
C GLY A 202 -23.46 29.24 -32.43
N GLU A 203 -22.56 28.76 -33.28
CA GLU A 203 -21.38 27.99 -32.86
C GLU A 203 -20.14 28.88 -32.72
N ALA A 204 -19.43 28.75 -31.60
CA ALA A 204 -18.13 29.36 -31.35
C ALA A 204 -17.07 28.24 -31.23
N THR A 205 -15.97 28.38 -31.97
CA THR A 205 -14.88 27.38 -32.02
C THR A 205 -13.69 27.85 -31.20
N ALA A 206 -13.18 26.98 -30.33
CA ALA A 206 -11.94 27.17 -29.60
C ALA A 206 -10.91 26.10 -29.98
N TYR A 207 -9.64 26.49 -29.92
CA TYR A 207 -8.50 25.63 -30.20
C TYR A 207 -7.66 25.53 -28.93
N VAL A 208 -7.44 24.30 -28.45
CA VAL A 208 -6.62 24.04 -27.27
C VAL A 208 -5.37 23.27 -27.66
N THR A 209 -4.23 23.66 -27.11
CA THR A 209 -2.92 22.99 -27.24
C THR A 209 -2.35 22.74 -25.85
N ASN A 210 -1.55 21.69 -25.66
CA ASN A 210 -0.87 21.42 -24.39
C ASN A 210 0.50 20.77 -24.63
N VAL A 211 1.41 20.92 -23.67
CA VAL A 211 2.69 20.20 -23.59
C VAL A 211 2.67 19.10 -22.53
N ILE A 212 1.61 19.04 -21.71
CA ILE A 212 1.37 18.03 -20.69
C ILE A 212 0.37 17.01 -21.24
N ALA A 213 0.75 15.73 -21.26
CA ALA A 213 -0.12 14.64 -21.65
C ALA A 213 -1.20 14.37 -20.60
N GLY A 214 -2.32 13.80 -21.04
CA GLY A 214 -3.49 13.51 -20.21
C GLY A 214 -4.72 14.35 -20.58
N ASN A 215 -5.72 14.30 -19.71
CA ASN A 215 -6.97 15.01 -19.92
C ASN A 215 -6.78 16.51 -19.63
N THR A 216 -7.21 17.34 -20.57
CA THR A 216 -7.36 18.79 -20.41
C THR A 216 -8.83 19.14 -20.50
N GLN A 217 -9.43 19.59 -19.40
CA GLN A 217 -10.80 20.06 -19.33
C GLN A 217 -10.92 21.46 -19.92
N VAL A 218 -11.76 21.61 -20.94
CA VAL A 218 -12.13 22.88 -21.53
C VAL A 218 -13.49 23.30 -21.00
N THR A 219 -13.58 24.53 -20.47
CA THR A 219 -14.82 25.12 -19.98
C THR A 219 -15.23 26.29 -20.85
N ALA A 220 -16.45 26.23 -21.41
CA ALA A 220 -17.06 27.34 -22.13
C ALA A 220 -18.04 28.08 -21.19
N ARG A 221 -18.09 29.41 -21.30
CA ARG A 221 -18.98 30.27 -20.51
C ARG A 221 -19.66 31.31 -21.39
N ILE A 222 -20.97 31.48 -21.18
CA ILE A 222 -21.77 32.57 -21.75
C ILE A 222 -22.70 33.11 -20.66
N ASP A 223 -22.62 34.40 -20.39
CA ASP A 223 -23.33 35.01 -19.26
C ASP A 223 -23.03 34.25 -17.95
N ASP A 224 -24.06 33.61 -17.37
CA ASP A 224 -23.95 32.83 -16.15
C ASP A 224 -24.02 31.30 -16.41
N ASP A 225 -24.10 30.87 -17.67
CA ASP A 225 -24.12 29.46 -18.05
C ASP A 225 -22.71 28.97 -18.37
N ALA A 226 -22.40 27.74 -17.97
CA ALA A 226 -21.09 27.13 -18.14
C ALA A 226 -21.22 25.62 -18.38
N GLN A 227 -20.42 25.12 -19.31
CA GLN A 227 -20.27 23.68 -19.56
C GLN A 227 -18.80 23.34 -19.71
N SER A 228 -18.46 22.08 -19.42
CA SER A 228 -17.10 21.58 -19.51
C SER A 228 -17.04 20.26 -20.28
N VAL A 229 -15.96 20.06 -21.03
CA VAL A 229 -15.67 18.83 -21.77
C VAL A 229 -14.19 18.48 -21.61
N ASN A 230 -13.87 17.20 -21.46
CA ASN A 230 -12.48 16.75 -21.42
C ASN A 230 -11.98 16.51 -22.85
N THR A 231 -10.83 17.09 -23.18
CA THR A 231 -10.03 16.77 -24.36
C THR A 231 -8.83 15.92 -23.93
N LEU A 232 -8.30 15.07 -24.81
CA LEU A 232 -7.15 14.22 -24.51
C LEU A 232 -5.91 14.71 -25.26
N PHE A 233 -4.81 14.88 -24.53
CA PHE A 233 -3.48 14.97 -25.11
C PHE A 233 -2.70 13.68 -24.81
N VAL A 234 -2.00 13.13 -25.79
CA VAL A 234 -1.15 11.93 -25.64
C VAL A 234 0.31 12.34 -25.69
N ALA A 235 1.17 11.59 -25.00
CA ALA A 235 2.62 11.82 -25.03
C ALA A 235 3.17 11.72 -26.46
N GLY A 236 4.25 12.47 -26.72
CA GLY A 236 4.95 12.45 -27.99
C GLY A 236 5.75 11.16 -28.23
N PRO A 237 6.54 11.12 -29.33
CA PRO A 237 7.46 10.01 -29.57
C PRO A 237 8.51 9.93 -28.46
N VAL A 238 8.97 8.71 -28.18
CA VAL A 238 10.06 8.44 -27.22
C VAL A 238 11.29 9.29 -27.54
N GLU A 239 11.77 10.02 -26.55
CA GLU A 239 13.03 10.76 -26.62
C GLU A 239 14.00 10.30 -25.52
N VAL A 240 13.48 9.91 -24.36
CA VAL A 240 14.26 9.53 -23.18
C VAL A 240 13.87 8.14 -22.70
N VAL A 241 14.88 7.31 -22.45
CA VAL A 241 14.75 6.04 -21.74
C VAL A 241 15.70 6.10 -20.56
N HIS A 242 15.18 5.84 -19.36
CA HIS A 242 15.96 5.70 -18.14
C HIS A 242 15.80 4.29 -17.59
N ALA A 243 16.86 3.74 -16.99
CA ALA A 243 16.82 2.44 -16.35
C ALA A 243 17.48 2.51 -14.97
N GLU A 244 16.87 1.84 -14.00
CA GLU A 244 17.33 1.78 -12.61
C GLU A 244 17.29 0.34 -12.11
N VAL A 245 18.30 -0.06 -11.32
CA VAL A 245 18.32 -1.35 -10.64
C VAL A 245 17.54 -1.22 -9.33
N THR A 246 16.43 -1.96 -9.22
CA THR A 246 15.55 -1.95 -8.03
C THR A 246 15.84 -3.13 -7.09
N GLN A 247 16.53 -4.16 -7.55
CA GLN A 247 17.04 -5.27 -6.75
C GLN A 247 18.31 -5.82 -7.41
N ASP A 248 19.36 -6.01 -6.61
CA ASP A 248 20.68 -6.43 -7.08
C ASP A 248 21.32 -7.46 -6.13
N ASN A 249 22.43 -8.06 -6.57
CA ASN A 249 23.25 -9.01 -5.83
C ASN A 249 22.56 -10.35 -5.48
N ALA A 250 21.58 -10.78 -6.28
CA ALA A 250 20.92 -12.07 -6.13
C ALA A 250 21.89 -13.27 -6.18
N LEU A 251 21.49 -14.39 -5.57
CA LEU A 251 22.25 -15.64 -5.68
C LEU A 251 22.12 -16.22 -7.09
N ALA A 252 23.21 -16.79 -7.57
CA ALA A 252 23.31 -17.48 -8.84
C ALA A 252 22.77 -18.92 -8.74
N ASN A 253 21.52 -19.07 -8.32
CA ASN A 253 20.86 -20.37 -8.10
C ASN A 253 19.73 -20.66 -9.12
N GLY A 254 19.59 -19.82 -10.15
CA GLY A 254 18.54 -19.90 -11.16
C GLY A 254 17.13 -19.49 -10.67
N ILE A 255 16.99 -19.11 -9.40
CA ILE A 255 15.71 -18.84 -8.72
C ILE A 255 15.65 -17.38 -8.23
N ASP A 256 16.70 -16.92 -7.54
CA ASP A 256 16.78 -15.57 -7.00
C ASP A 256 17.00 -14.57 -8.13
N ASP A 257 16.25 -13.48 -8.11
CA ASP A 257 16.18 -12.51 -9.19
C ASP A 257 16.80 -11.15 -8.83
N ASN A 258 17.44 -10.55 -9.83
CA ASN A 258 17.66 -9.10 -9.85
C ASN A 258 16.52 -8.44 -10.62
N ASN A 259 16.23 -7.18 -10.30
CA ASN A 259 15.14 -6.43 -10.90
C ASN A 259 15.60 -5.08 -11.44
N VAL A 260 15.19 -4.77 -12.67
CA VAL A 260 15.44 -3.50 -13.33
C VAL A 260 14.11 -2.85 -13.70
N LEU A 261 13.96 -1.57 -13.36
CA LEU A 261 12.83 -0.72 -13.71
C LEU A 261 13.26 0.25 -14.81
N VAL A 262 12.42 0.43 -15.82
CA VAL A 262 12.67 1.33 -16.95
C VAL A 262 11.53 2.34 -17.05
N TYR A 263 11.91 3.59 -17.29
CA TYR A 263 11.02 4.72 -17.52
C TYR A 263 11.18 5.19 -18.96
N VAL A 264 10.07 5.48 -19.63
CA VAL A 264 10.06 5.99 -21.00
C VAL A 264 9.27 7.28 -21.08
N GLU A 265 9.92 8.33 -21.58
CA GLU A 265 9.39 9.69 -21.65
C GLU A 265 9.58 10.31 -23.04
N ASP A 266 8.71 11.26 -23.36
CA ASP A 266 8.89 12.15 -24.50
C ASP A 266 9.83 13.33 -24.18
N ARG A 267 10.08 14.20 -25.16
CA ARG A 267 10.95 15.37 -25.00
C ARG A 267 10.47 16.42 -23.99
N HIS A 268 9.20 16.38 -23.62
CA HIS A 268 8.57 17.29 -22.66
C HIS A 268 8.47 16.67 -21.26
N GLY A 269 8.97 15.44 -21.08
CA GLY A 269 8.92 14.71 -19.81
C GLY A 269 7.56 14.06 -19.55
N ASN A 270 6.74 13.85 -20.57
CA ASN A 270 5.51 13.08 -20.42
C ASN A 270 5.82 11.58 -20.46
N SER A 271 5.31 10.85 -19.47
CA SER A 271 5.31 9.38 -19.46
C SER A 271 4.57 8.81 -20.68
N ILE A 272 5.18 7.85 -21.35
CA ILE A 272 4.60 7.20 -22.53
C ILE A 272 3.99 5.85 -22.11
N GLU A 273 2.66 5.78 -22.07
CA GLU A 273 1.92 4.52 -21.86
C GLU A 273 1.87 3.68 -23.15
N GLY A 274 2.03 2.36 -23.02
CA GLY A 274 1.87 1.45 -24.15
C GLY A 274 3.12 1.28 -25.04
N GLU A 275 4.25 1.89 -24.69
CA GLU A 275 5.50 1.74 -25.43
C GLU A 275 6.10 0.35 -25.21
N THR A 276 6.51 -0.31 -26.29
CA THR A 276 7.17 -1.61 -26.21
C THR A 276 8.67 -1.43 -25.98
N VAL A 277 9.17 -1.98 -24.88
CA VAL A 277 10.59 -1.99 -24.51
C VAL A 277 11.15 -3.40 -24.66
N ASN A 278 12.21 -3.55 -25.44
CA ASN A 278 12.93 -4.81 -25.60
C ASN A 278 14.15 -4.85 -24.67
N PHE A 279 14.38 -6.00 -24.06
CA PHE A 279 15.47 -6.21 -23.10
C PHE A 279 16.50 -7.19 -23.66
N THR A 280 17.77 -6.87 -23.43
CA THR A 280 18.88 -7.78 -23.65
C THR A 280 19.77 -7.81 -22.42
N ALA A 281 20.41 -8.95 -22.18
CA ALA A 281 21.35 -9.13 -21.09
C ALA A 281 22.62 -9.77 -21.63
N THR A 282 23.76 -9.43 -21.02
CA THR A 282 25.06 -10.01 -21.37
C THR A 282 25.40 -11.20 -20.47
N ASN A 283 26.48 -11.90 -20.79
CA ASN A 283 27.10 -12.94 -19.95
C ASN A 283 26.19 -14.13 -19.54
N GLY A 284 25.17 -14.43 -20.36
CA GLY A 284 24.36 -15.65 -20.21
C GLY A 284 23.32 -15.62 -19.09
N VAL A 285 23.05 -14.46 -18.51
CA VAL A 285 21.93 -14.26 -17.57
C VAL A 285 20.59 -14.49 -18.27
N THR A 286 19.64 -15.10 -17.58
CA THR A 286 18.31 -15.41 -18.10
C THR A 286 17.35 -14.25 -17.78
N LEU A 287 16.81 -13.63 -18.83
CA LEU A 287 15.70 -12.69 -18.69
C LEU A 287 14.37 -13.45 -18.55
N LEU A 288 13.54 -13.08 -17.58
CA LEU A 288 12.21 -13.70 -17.43
C LEU A 288 11.24 -13.28 -18.54
N ALA A 289 11.51 -12.15 -19.20
CA ALA A 289 10.84 -11.71 -20.41
C ALA A 289 11.82 -10.92 -21.30
N THR A 290 11.72 -11.08 -22.62
CA THR A 290 12.58 -10.36 -23.58
C THR A 290 12.03 -8.98 -23.96
N SER A 291 10.79 -8.69 -23.58
CA SER A 291 10.11 -7.42 -23.85
C SER A 291 8.99 -7.17 -22.84
N GLY A 292 8.64 -5.91 -22.64
CA GLY A 292 7.46 -5.49 -21.89
C GLY A 292 6.82 -4.25 -22.50
N VAL A 293 5.67 -3.86 -21.97
CA VAL A 293 4.92 -2.66 -22.39
C VAL A 293 4.82 -1.72 -21.19
N THR A 294 5.07 -0.43 -21.41
CA THR A 294 4.97 0.57 -20.34
C THR A 294 3.54 0.79 -19.87
N ASP A 295 3.37 1.01 -18.58
CA ASP A 295 2.08 1.34 -17.97
C ASP A 295 1.75 2.84 -18.04
N SER A 296 0.70 3.28 -17.34
CA SER A 296 0.26 4.68 -17.31
C SER A 296 1.30 5.66 -16.74
N ASN A 297 2.31 5.17 -16.03
CA ASN A 297 3.43 5.97 -15.51
C ASN A 297 4.63 5.96 -16.46
N GLY A 298 4.53 5.29 -17.61
CA GLY A 298 5.66 5.10 -18.53
C GLY A 298 6.66 4.07 -18.04
N GLU A 299 6.26 3.21 -17.10
CA GLU A 299 7.14 2.28 -16.41
C GLU A 299 7.01 0.85 -16.93
N VAL A 300 8.12 0.13 -17.00
CA VAL A 300 8.15 -1.31 -17.27
C VAL A 300 9.27 -1.98 -16.48
N LYS A 301 8.94 -3.09 -15.81
CA LYS A 301 9.86 -3.85 -14.96
C LYS A 301 10.30 -5.15 -15.64
N ILE A 302 11.57 -5.50 -15.49
CA ILE A 302 12.12 -6.80 -15.88
C ILE A 302 12.85 -7.46 -14.71
N ALA A 303 12.64 -8.77 -14.58
CA ALA A 303 13.37 -9.64 -13.67
C ALA A 303 14.34 -10.52 -14.47
N LEU A 304 15.46 -10.88 -13.84
CA LEU A 304 16.49 -11.73 -14.41
C LEU A 304 17.07 -12.65 -13.35
N THR A 305 17.40 -13.89 -13.73
CA THR A 305 18.05 -14.91 -12.88
C THR A 305 19.34 -15.41 -13.53
N SER A 306 20.22 -16.04 -12.75
CA SER A 306 21.44 -16.65 -13.25
C SER A 306 21.75 -17.97 -12.53
N ASP A 307 22.29 -18.95 -13.24
CA ASP A 307 22.86 -20.19 -12.65
C ASP A 307 24.37 -20.04 -12.32
N THR A 308 24.97 -18.93 -12.73
CA THR A 308 26.41 -18.67 -12.55
C THR A 308 26.67 -17.28 -11.99
N ALA A 309 27.60 -17.18 -11.04
CA ALA A 309 28.01 -15.90 -10.48
C ALA A 309 28.68 -15.03 -11.55
N VAL A 310 28.11 -13.87 -11.84
CA VAL A 310 28.51 -13.02 -12.97
C VAL A 310 27.95 -11.61 -12.84
N ASN A 311 28.61 -10.62 -13.44
CA ASN A 311 28.03 -9.30 -13.69
C ASN A 311 27.39 -9.28 -15.07
N SER A 312 26.22 -8.66 -15.22
CA SER A 312 25.52 -8.57 -16.51
C SER A 312 25.02 -7.16 -16.75
N ASP A 313 25.37 -6.62 -17.92
CA ASP A 313 24.74 -5.42 -18.46
C ASP A 313 23.35 -5.78 -19.01
N VAL A 314 22.34 -5.06 -18.53
CA VAL A 314 20.95 -5.14 -18.98
C VAL A 314 20.64 -3.89 -19.78
N THR A 315 20.34 -4.07 -21.06
CA THR A 315 20.01 -2.98 -21.98
C THR A 315 18.53 -3.02 -22.35
N ALA A 316 17.84 -1.92 -22.07
CA ALA A 316 16.46 -1.67 -22.48
C ALA A 316 16.45 -0.80 -23.74
N THR A 317 15.72 -1.19 -24.77
CA THR A 317 15.66 -0.50 -26.07
C THR A 317 14.21 -0.37 -26.56
N THR A 318 13.77 0.84 -26.84
CA THR A 318 12.44 1.13 -27.41
C THR A 318 12.41 0.89 -28.93
N ALA A 319 11.21 0.91 -29.53
CA ALA A 319 11.04 0.57 -30.95
C ALA A 319 11.79 1.53 -31.90
N ASN A 320 12.02 2.77 -31.47
CA ASN A 320 12.77 3.78 -32.23
C ASN A 320 14.30 3.75 -31.97
N GLY A 321 14.79 2.80 -31.16
CA GLY A 321 16.21 2.57 -30.92
C GLY A 321 16.84 3.42 -29.81
N VAL A 322 16.05 4.21 -29.07
CA VAL A 322 16.53 4.85 -27.84
C VAL A 322 16.74 3.78 -26.77
N SER A 323 17.84 3.85 -26.02
CA SER A 323 18.22 2.79 -25.09
C SER A 323 18.89 3.30 -23.82
N ALA A 324 18.70 2.56 -22.73
CA ALA A 324 19.45 2.70 -21.49
C ALA A 324 20.07 1.37 -21.08
N THR A 325 21.21 1.41 -20.40
CA THR A 325 21.91 0.22 -19.90
C THR A 325 22.29 0.39 -18.43
N VAL A 326 22.04 -0.65 -17.64
CA VAL A 326 22.45 -0.75 -16.24
C VAL A 326 23.20 -2.06 -16.01
N ASN A 327 24.01 -2.13 -14.95
CA ASN A 327 24.74 -3.34 -14.58
C ASN A 327 24.11 -3.96 -13.33
N VAL A 328 23.98 -5.29 -13.33
CA VAL A 328 23.58 -6.09 -12.17
C VAL A 328 24.61 -7.17 -11.88
N ALA A 329 24.64 -7.67 -10.65
CA ALA A 329 25.55 -8.72 -10.20
C ALA A 329 24.82 -9.94 -9.61
N PHE A 330 25.30 -11.13 -9.93
CA PHE A 330 24.90 -12.39 -9.30
C PHE A 330 26.07 -13.02 -8.57
N PHE A 331 25.83 -13.55 -7.36
CA PHE A 331 26.85 -14.13 -6.50
C PHE A 331 26.64 -15.63 -6.31
N ALA A 332 27.72 -16.39 -6.15
CA ALA A 332 27.62 -17.82 -5.88
C ALA A 332 26.96 -18.07 -4.52
N ASP A 333 26.16 -19.13 -4.42
CA ASP A 333 25.72 -19.67 -3.14
C ASP A 333 26.90 -20.45 -2.52
N VAL A 334 27.59 -19.81 -1.57
CA VAL A 334 28.75 -20.39 -0.88
C VAL A 334 28.41 -20.57 0.58
N GLN A 335 28.76 -21.73 1.14
CA GLN A 335 28.47 -22.11 2.52
C GLN A 335 29.75 -22.37 3.32
N MET A 336 29.64 -22.39 4.65
CA MET A 336 30.69 -22.96 5.49
C MET A 336 30.60 -24.47 5.44
N THR A 337 31.69 -25.12 5.04
CA THR A 337 31.70 -26.56 4.72
C THR A 337 32.57 -27.35 5.69
N HIS A 338 33.71 -26.79 6.07
CA HIS A 338 34.73 -27.48 6.85
C HIS A 338 35.21 -26.64 8.03
N ILE A 339 35.72 -27.36 9.04
CA ILE A 339 36.47 -26.80 10.17
C ILE A 339 37.82 -27.49 10.22
N LEU A 340 38.90 -26.71 10.23
CA LEU A 340 40.26 -27.23 10.33
C LEU A 340 40.77 -27.06 11.75
N ALA A 341 41.08 -28.15 12.43
CA ALA A 341 41.70 -28.10 13.75
C ALA A 341 42.91 -29.05 13.82
N ASN A 342 44.11 -28.47 13.93
CA ASN A 342 45.36 -29.20 14.12
C ASN A 342 45.55 -30.33 13.09
N GLY A 343 45.42 -29.98 11.80
CA GLY A 343 45.60 -30.89 10.67
C GLY A 343 44.45 -31.87 10.39
N ALA A 344 43.39 -31.87 11.22
CA ALA A 344 42.15 -32.59 10.92
C ALA A 344 41.14 -31.65 10.26
N SER A 345 40.25 -32.21 9.44
CA SER A 345 39.11 -31.53 8.82
C SER A 345 37.83 -32.19 9.33
N PHE A 346 36.89 -31.37 9.81
CA PHE A 346 35.56 -31.76 10.24
C PHE A 346 34.53 -31.10 9.32
N SER A 347 33.36 -31.72 9.16
CA SER A 347 32.22 -31.03 8.55
C SER A 347 31.76 -29.91 9.48
N ALA A 348 31.28 -28.80 8.93
CA ALA A 348 30.59 -27.78 9.70
C ALA A 348 29.41 -28.37 10.51
N ASP A 349 28.77 -29.41 9.98
CA ASP A 349 27.60 -30.06 10.60
C ASP A 349 27.95 -31.04 11.75
N ASP A 350 29.23 -31.34 11.98
CA ASP A 350 29.64 -32.34 12.99
C ASP A 350 29.40 -31.85 14.45
N GLY A 351 29.07 -30.57 14.62
CA GLY A 351 28.83 -29.94 15.92
C GLY A 351 30.10 -29.72 16.74
N PHE A 352 31.23 -29.53 16.05
CA PHE A 352 32.51 -29.16 16.64
C PHE A 352 32.52 -27.68 17.12
N PRO A 353 33.27 -27.30 18.14
CA PRO A 353 33.78 -28.11 19.23
C PRO A 353 32.78 -28.19 20.38
N LYS A 354 32.81 -29.30 21.15
CA LYS A 354 32.06 -29.45 22.41
C LYS A 354 32.95 -29.31 23.64
N THR A 355 34.26 -29.34 23.46
CA THR A 355 35.26 -29.11 24.51
C THR A 355 36.07 -27.85 24.23
N GLY A 356 36.70 -27.27 25.24
CA GLY A 356 37.56 -26.09 25.07
C GLY A 356 38.61 -25.96 26.16
N PHE A 357 39.63 -25.18 25.86
CA PHE A 357 40.66 -24.74 26.79
C PHE A 357 41.23 -23.41 26.31
N THR A 358 41.88 -22.67 27.21
CA THR A 358 42.51 -21.39 26.84
C THR A 358 43.63 -21.62 25.82
N GLY A 359 43.50 -20.99 24.66
CA GLY A 359 44.41 -21.14 23.51
C GLY A 359 44.00 -22.24 22.52
N ALA A 360 42.85 -22.90 22.70
CA ALA A 360 42.28 -23.76 21.67
C ALA A 360 41.96 -22.93 20.43
N GLU A 361 42.24 -23.48 19.25
CA GLU A 361 42.16 -22.76 17.99
C GLU A 361 41.76 -23.71 16.84
N PHE A 362 40.90 -23.22 15.96
CA PHE A 362 40.44 -23.86 14.74
C PHE A 362 40.13 -22.82 13.67
N GLN A 363 40.11 -23.22 12.40
CA GLN A 363 39.77 -22.35 11.28
C GLN A 363 38.44 -22.77 10.66
N LEU A 364 37.52 -21.82 10.50
CA LEU A 364 36.31 -22.01 9.69
C LEU A 364 36.66 -21.90 8.22
N VAL A 365 36.02 -22.68 7.35
CA VAL A 365 36.28 -22.69 5.91
C VAL A 365 34.99 -22.41 5.14
N VAL A 366 35.02 -21.37 4.32
CA VAL A 366 33.95 -21.03 3.37
C VAL A 366 34.32 -21.58 1.99
N GLY A 367 33.46 -22.40 1.39
CA GLY A 367 33.73 -23.04 0.10
C GLY A 367 34.50 -24.36 0.24
N GLU A 368 35.48 -24.66 -0.60
CA GLU A 368 36.24 -25.93 -0.51
C GLU A 368 37.52 -25.80 0.33
N ASP A 369 38.12 -24.60 0.37
CA ASP A 369 39.38 -24.34 1.05
C ASP A 369 39.38 -22.93 1.69
N PRO A 370 40.34 -22.62 2.59
CA PRO A 370 40.33 -21.36 3.34
C PRO A 370 40.55 -20.08 2.52
N THR A 371 40.84 -20.16 1.22
CA THR A 371 41.08 -18.96 0.40
C THR A 371 39.83 -18.09 0.28
N GLY A 372 38.64 -18.71 0.27
CA GLY A 372 37.35 -18.04 0.24
C GLY A 372 37.12 -17.12 1.44
N ASN A 373 37.75 -17.38 2.59
CA ASN A 373 37.58 -16.60 3.81
C ASN A 373 37.98 -15.12 3.65
N SER A 374 38.88 -14.82 2.70
CA SER A 374 39.36 -13.45 2.43
C SER A 374 38.29 -12.51 1.87
N SER A 375 37.21 -13.07 1.33
CA SER A 375 36.04 -12.31 0.84
C SER A 375 35.04 -11.96 1.94
N TYR A 376 35.35 -12.26 3.21
CA TYR A 376 34.44 -12.08 4.33
C TYR A 376 35.06 -11.25 5.45
N SER A 377 34.24 -10.41 6.07
CA SER A 377 34.52 -9.82 7.38
C SER A 377 33.99 -10.75 8.46
N TRP A 378 34.78 -10.98 9.51
CA TRP A 378 34.48 -11.97 10.54
C TRP A 378 34.19 -11.30 11.88
N SER A 379 33.21 -11.82 12.60
CA SER A 379 32.86 -11.37 13.94
C SER A 379 32.42 -12.53 14.84
N SER A 380 32.55 -12.35 16.15
CA SER A 380 32.12 -13.28 17.18
C SER A 380 31.18 -12.56 18.14
N ASP A 381 30.10 -13.22 18.54
CA ASP A 381 29.16 -12.72 19.54
C ASP A 381 29.68 -12.86 20.99
N GLN A 382 30.74 -13.64 21.21
CA GLN A 382 31.32 -13.88 22.53
C GLN A 382 32.72 -13.30 22.68
N SER A 383 32.96 -12.58 23.78
CA SER A 383 34.26 -11.98 24.08
C SER A 383 35.36 -13.00 24.40
N TRP A 384 35.00 -14.23 24.79
CA TRP A 384 35.97 -15.29 25.10
C TRP A 384 36.42 -16.12 23.89
N ALA A 385 35.77 -15.94 22.74
CA ALA A 385 36.13 -16.56 21.47
C ALA A 385 36.37 -15.46 20.42
N SER A 386 37.62 -15.23 20.04
CA SER A 386 37.96 -14.27 18.98
C SER A 386 37.98 -14.95 17.62
N VAL A 387 37.69 -14.21 16.55
CA VAL A 387 37.91 -14.65 15.16
C VAL A 387 38.74 -13.61 14.42
N ASP A 388 39.74 -14.04 13.64
CA ASP A 388 40.55 -13.15 12.81
C ASP A 388 40.05 -13.07 11.35
N SER A 389 40.72 -12.26 10.52
CA SER A 389 40.34 -12.07 9.12
C SER A 389 40.56 -13.29 8.22
N SER A 390 41.20 -14.35 8.74
CA SER A 390 41.38 -15.62 8.02
C SER A 390 40.37 -16.68 8.48
N GLY A 391 39.41 -16.31 9.35
CA GLY A 391 38.45 -17.24 9.93
C GLY A 391 39.03 -18.13 11.04
N ASN A 392 40.20 -17.78 11.60
CA ASN A 392 40.76 -18.53 12.74
C ASN A 392 40.04 -18.11 14.02
N VAL A 393 39.35 -19.06 14.63
CA VAL A 393 38.65 -18.90 15.90
C VAL A 393 39.57 -19.37 17.03
N ARG A 394 39.78 -18.52 18.03
CA ARG A 394 40.65 -18.79 19.18
C ARG A 394 39.95 -18.52 20.50
N PHE A 395 40.04 -19.46 21.43
CA PHE A 395 39.50 -19.29 22.77
C PHE A 395 40.52 -18.58 23.67
N ILE A 396 40.18 -17.39 24.17
CA ILE A 396 41.09 -16.55 24.94
C ILE A 396 40.91 -16.68 26.45
N GLN A 397 39.73 -17.14 26.89
CA GLN A 397 39.42 -17.39 28.30
C GLN A 397 38.28 -18.41 28.44
N GLU A 398 38.06 -18.88 29.65
CA GLU A 398 36.98 -19.80 29.99
C GLU A 398 35.61 -19.10 30.00
N PRO A 399 34.58 -19.68 29.35
CA PRO A 399 33.22 -19.17 29.45
C PRO A 399 32.53 -19.59 30.76
N THR A 400 31.36 -19.02 30.99
CA THR A 400 30.40 -19.48 32.00
C THR A 400 29.34 -20.37 31.36
N SER A 401 28.60 -21.10 32.19
CA SER A 401 27.40 -21.85 31.78
C SER A 401 26.37 -21.00 31.02
N ALA A 402 26.32 -19.70 31.29
CA ALA A 402 25.35 -18.78 30.68
C ALA A 402 25.77 -18.28 29.29
N ASN A 403 27.04 -18.40 28.90
CA ASN A 403 27.57 -17.84 27.65
C ASN A 403 28.52 -18.79 26.91
N ASN A 404 28.36 -20.09 27.11
CA ASN A 404 29.17 -21.14 26.48
C ASN A 404 28.77 -21.46 25.03
N ARG A 405 27.76 -20.78 24.49
CA ARG A 405 27.35 -20.83 23.08
C ARG A 405 27.94 -19.63 22.33
N VAL A 406 28.51 -19.89 21.17
CA VAL A 406 29.13 -18.88 20.29
C VAL A 406 28.45 -18.91 18.93
N THR A 407 28.26 -17.73 18.36
CA THR A 407 27.94 -17.49 16.96
C THR A 407 29.08 -16.73 16.33
N ILE A 408 29.74 -17.33 15.34
CA ILE A 408 30.68 -16.65 14.46
C ILE A 408 29.92 -16.25 13.19
N THR A 409 30.02 -14.98 12.81
CA THR A 409 29.37 -14.44 11.61
C THR A 409 30.45 -14.04 10.61
N ALA A 410 30.32 -14.54 9.38
CA ALA A 410 31.09 -14.13 8.22
C ALA A 410 30.19 -13.34 7.27
N GLU A 411 30.43 -12.06 7.09
CA GLU A 411 29.68 -11.19 6.18
C GLU A 411 30.50 -10.96 4.91
N HIS A 412 29.95 -11.33 3.76
CA HIS A 412 30.64 -11.21 2.48
C HIS A 412 30.80 -9.74 2.08
N THR A 413 32.04 -9.33 1.79
CA THR A 413 32.39 -7.92 1.61
C THR A 413 31.82 -7.29 0.33
N GLY A 414 31.38 -8.11 -0.63
CA GLY A 414 30.84 -7.64 -1.91
C GLY A 414 29.32 -7.40 -1.90
N ASN A 415 28.56 -8.29 -1.25
CA ASN A 415 27.10 -8.31 -1.34
C ASN A 415 26.39 -8.23 0.04
N GLY A 416 27.13 -8.22 1.14
CA GLY A 416 26.55 -8.17 2.50
C GLY A 416 25.83 -9.45 2.95
N SER A 417 25.84 -10.52 2.15
CA SER A 417 25.29 -11.81 2.56
C SER A 417 26.06 -12.37 3.77
N THR A 418 25.38 -13.09 4.66
CA THR A 418 26.00 -13.59 5.89
C THR A 418 25.95 -15.11 5.98
N LEU A 419 27.05 -15.69 6.43
CA LEU A 419 27.16 -17.08 6.86
C LEU A 419 27.37 -17.10 8.37
N THR A 420 26.76 -18.07 9.05
CA THR A 420 26.90 -18.19 10.51
C THR A 420 27.34 -19.60 10.89
N TYR A 421 28.25 -19.67 11.85
CA TYR A 421 28.64 -20.90 12.51
C TYR A 421 28.32 -20.84 13.99
N GLN A 422 27.58 -21.83 14.49
CA GLN A 422 27.18 -21.90 15.89
C GLN A 422 27.71 -23.16 16.55
N PHE A 423 28.34 -22.99 17.71
CA PHE A 423 28.83 -24.10 18.52
C PHE A 423 28.62 -23.83 20.02
N THR A 424 28.61 -24.91 20.81
CA THR A 424 28.47 -24.84 22.27
C THR A 424 29.55 -25.66 22.94
N VAL A 425 30.38 -25.00 23.75
CA VAL A 425 31.41 -25.66 24.55
C VAL A 425 30.80 -26.12 25.87
N ASN A 426 30.61 -27.42 26.02
CA ASN A 426 29.97 -28.01 27.21
C ASN A 426 30.98 -28.45 28.27
N ARG A 427 32.27 -28.50 27.94
CA ARG A 427 33.33 -28.94 28.86
C ARG A 427 34.58 -28.12 28.68
N TRP A 428 35.12 -27.63 29.78
CA TRP A 428 36.35 -26.85 29.79
C TRP A 428 37.50 -27.61 30.44
N PHE A 429 38.70 -27.48 29.89
CA PHE A 429 39.92 -28.10 30.39
C PHE A 429 40.94 -27.06 30.85
N ARG A 430 41.61 -27.36 31.97
CA ARG A 430 42.74 -26.59 32.51
C ARG A 430 43.96 -27.49 32.68
N ASN A 431 45.10 -27.09 32.13
CA ASN A 431 46.38 -27.77 32.35
C ASN A 431 47.14 -27.14 33.53
N ASN A 432 48.06 -27.90 34.13
CA ASN A 432 49.03 -27.38 35.11
C ASN A 432 50.43 -27.19 34.51
N SER A 433 50.50 -26.76 33.25
CA SER A 433 51.76 -26.51 32.54
C SER A 433 52.73 -27.69 32.64
N TYR A 434 54.02 -27.43 32.87
CA TYR A 434 55.08 -28.44 32.91
C TYR A 434 55.14 -29.25 34.22
N PHE A 435 54.27 -29.00 35.19
CA PHE A 435 54.35 -29.64 36.51
C PHE A 435 53.83 -31.08 36.45
N LEU A 436 54.67 -32.01 36.92
CA LEU A 436 54.30 -33.41 37.13
C LEU A 436 53.86 -33.59 38.58
N MET A 437 52.82 -34.38 38.79
CA MET A 437 52.25 -34.60 40.13
C MET A 437 51.84 -36.06 40.30
N GLY A 438 51.83 -36.54 41.55
CA GLY A 438 51.20 -37.83 41.87
C GLY A 438 49.68 -37.75 41.82
N VAL A 439 48.99 -38.89 41.82
CA VAL A 439 47.52 -38.96 41.70
C VAL A 439 46.79 -38.11 42.73
N SER A 440 47.15 -38.25 44.01
CA SER A 440 46.47 -37.55 45.11
C SER A 440 46.66 -36.05 45.03
N GLU A 441 47.86 -35.61 44.59
CA GLU A 441 48.19 -34.20 44.40
C GLU A 441 47.48 -33.63 43.18
N ALA A 442 47.40 -34.39 42.08
CA ALA A 442 46.64 -34.04 40.88
C ALA A 442 45.15 -33.86 41.18
N ALA A 443 44.55 -34.78 41.95
CA ALA A 443 43.16 -34.67 42.40
C ALA A 443 42.95 -33.43 43.29
N ALA A 444 43.84 -33.20 44.26
CA ALA A 444 43.78 -32.04 45.14
C ALA A 444 43.94 -30.72 44.36
N TRP A 445 44.84 -30.69 43.38
CA TRP A 445 45.04 -29.53 42.50
C TRP A 445 43.81 -29.25 41.65
N CYS A 446 43.16 -30.28 41.08
CA CYS A 446 41.91 -30.09 40.35
C CYS A 446 40.79 -29.55 41.23
N SER A 447 40.61 -30.12 42.43
CA SER A 447 39.60 -29.61 43.36
C SER A 447 39.89 -28.18 43.82
N SER A 448 41.15 -27.76 43.90
CA SER A 448 41.52 -26.39 44.26
C SER A 448 41.24 -25.35 43.15
N GLN A 449 40.98 -25.79 41.91
CA GLN A 449 40.61 -24.88 40.81
C GLN A 449 39.18 -24.30 40.94
N GLY A 450 38.36 -24.81 41.87
CA GLY A 450 36.97 -24.40 42.07
C GLY A 450 36.03 -24.93 40.98
N GLY A 451 34.78 -24.44 40.91
CA GLY A 451 33.91 -24.62 39.73
C GLY A 451 33.59 -26.05 39.28
N GLY A 452 33.76 -27.06 40.16
CA GLY A 452 33.52 -28.47 39.81
C GLY A 452 34.66 -29.18 39.09
N TYR A 453 35.84 -28.56 38.99
CA TYR A 453 37.01 -29.17 38.36
C TYR A 453 37.45 -30.45 39.06
N ALA A 454 37.62 -31.50 38.26
CA ALA A 454 38.15 -32.79 38.69
C ALA A 454 39.11 -33.35 37.63
N VAL A 455 39.90 -34.35 38.01
CA VAL A 455 40.65 -35.15 37.04
C VAL A 455 39.62 -35.84 36.11
N PRO A 456 39.71 -35.65 34.78
CA PRO A 456 38.73 -36.15 33.83
C PRO A 456 38.71 -37.69 33.77
N SER A 457 37.60 -38.22 33.28
CA SER A 457 37.55 -39.59 32.77
C SER A 457 38.36 -39.74 31.49
N TYR A 458 38.93 -40.92 31.22
CA TYR A 458 39.47 -41.18 29.87
C TYR A 458 38.41 -40.97 28.79
N SER A 459 37.12 -41.20 29.08
CA SER A 459 36.06 -41.01 28.10
C SER A 459 35.79 -39.55 27.73
N GLU A 460 36.31 -38.60 28.53
CA GLU A 460 36.25 -37.16 28.25
C GLU A 460 37.50 -36.68 27.49
N MET A 461 38.52 -37.53 27.37
CA MET A 461 39.80 -37.18 26.75
C MET A 461 40.08 -37.91 25.45
N THR A 462 39.71 -39.18 25.33
CA THR A 462 39.97 -40.01 24.14
C THR A 462 38.84 -41.01 23.91
N ASP A 463 38.59 -41.41 22.67
CA ASP A 463 37.67 -42.51 22.31
C ASP A 463 38.24 -43.90 22.61
N ARG A 464 39.51 -43.97 23.03
CA ARG A 464 40.15 -45.23 23.40
C ARG A 464 39.64 -45.79 24.72
N THR A 465 39.67 -47.11 24.75
CA THR A 465 39.18 -47.92 25.87
C THR A 465 40.32 -48.80 26.39
N PRO A 466 40.21 -49.33 27.62
CA PRO A 466 41.25 -50.18 28.19
C PRO A 466 41.61 -51.43 27.35
N ILE A 467 40.72 -51.85 26.45
CA ILE A 467 40.93 -52.99 25.53
C ILE A 467 41.54 -52.59 24.18
N ALA A 468 41.44 -51.31 23.79
CA ALA A 468 41.95 -50.78 22.53
C ALA A 468 42.86 -49.58 22.83
N GLN A 469 44.10 -49.88 23.22
CA GLN A 469 45.02 -48.93 23.86
C GLN A 469 45.79 -48.02 22.88
N THR A 470 45.78 -48.29 21.58
CA THR A 470 46.61 -47.56 20.59
C THR A 470 45.82 -46.96 19.43
N GLY A 471 46.34 -45.85 18.89
CA GLY A 471 45.69 -44.98 17.90
C GLY A 471 44.60 -44.13 18.57
N ALA A 472 44.05 -43.09 17.96
CA ALA A 472 42.81 -42.43 18.39
C ALA A 472 42.22 -41.73 17.16
N ASN A 473 40.90 -41.59 17.11
CA ASN A 473 40.25 -40.99 15.96
C ASN A 473 40.09 -39.48 16.18
N ARG A 474 40.20 -38.69 15.11
CA ARG A 474 39.87 -37.27 15.16
C ARG A 474 38.39 -37.12 14.83
N ASP A 475 37.57 -36.77 15.82
CA ASP A 475 36.11 -36.68 15.71
C ASP A 475 35.54 -35.56 16.61
N ALA A 476 34.41 -34.96 16.22
CA ALA A 476 33.65 -33.96 16.99
C ALA A 476 32.77 -34.58 18.11
N ASN A 477 33.39 -35.40 18.95
CA ASN A 477 32.68 -36.31 19.86
C ASN A 477 32.73 -35.90 21.35
N ALA A 478 32.98 -34.62 21.65
CA ALA A 478 33.10 -34.07 23.00
C ALA A 478 34.25 -34.63 23.84
N ARG A 479 35.33 -35.05 23.18
CA ARG A 479 36.56 -35.54 23.83
C ARG A 479 37.74 -34.67 23.45
N LEU A 480 38.55 -34.34 24.45
CA LEU A 480 39.66 -33.39 24.31
C LEU A 480 40.60 -33.73 23.15
N TRP A 481 41.16 -34.94 23.10
CA TRP A 481 42.13 -35.30 22.07
C TRP A 481 41.47 -35.55 20.72
N ASN A 482 40.25 -36.10 20.68
CA ASN A 482 39.55 -36.33 19.41
C ASN A 482 39.23 -35.03 18.69
N GLU A 483 38.78 -34.01 19.43
CA GLU A 483 38.45 -32.70 18.86
C GLU A 483 39.72 -31.92 18.49
N TRP A 484 40.73 -31.89 19.36
CA TRP A 484 41.86 -30.95 19.21
C TRP A 484 43.19 -31.61 18.80
N GLY A 485 43.33 -32.93 18.94
CA GLY A 485 44.51 -33.68 18.53
C GLY A 485 45.70 -33.51 19.47
N SER A 486 46.91 -33.59 18.90
CA SER A 486 48.15 -33.51 19.68
C SER A 486 48.24 -32.18 20.42
N MET A 487 48.27 -32.25 21.75
CA MET A 487 48.30 -31.07 22.61
C MET A 487 49.61 -30.28 22.51
N SER A 488 50.69 -30.90 21.99
CA SER A 488 51.95 -30.20 21.70
C SER A 488 51.85 -29.08 20.66
N ARG A 489 50.70 -28.98 19.96
CA ARG A 489 50.45 -27.98 18.92
C ARG A 489 49.85 -26.70 19.49
N TYR A 490 49.37 -26.74 20.73
CA TYR A 490 48.80 -25.61 21.43
C TYR A 490 49.82 -25.06 22.43
N SER A 491 49.87 -23.73 22.55
CA SER A 491 50.71 -23.05 23.55
C SER A 491 50.10 -23.15 24.96
N ASN A 492 50.62 -22.40 25.93
CA ASN A 492 50.03 -22.22 27.27
C ASN A 492 49.99 -23.48 28.15
N GLY A 493 51.06 -24.27 28.15
CA GLY A 493 51.22 -25.37 29.11
C GLY A 493 50.68 -26.72 28.63
N TRP A 494 50.38 -26.86 27.35
CA TRP A 494 49.98 -28.10 26.71
C TRP A 494 51.15 -28.81 26.02
N PHE A 495 51.28 -30.11 26.23
CA PHE A 495 52.39 -30.92 25.68
C PHE A 495 51.92 -32.29 25.20
N ALA A 496 52.72 -32.92 24.35
CA ALA A 496 52.58 -34.35 24.07
C ALA A 496 53.16 -35.14 25.25
N GLY A 497 52.29 -35.59 26.15
CA GLY A 497 52.68 -36.30 27.36
C GLY A 497 51.54 -37.18 27.89
N ASN A 498 51.84 -37.95 28.94
CA ASN A 498 50.83 -38.75 29.64
C ASN A 498 50.07 -37.85 30.62
N TYR A 499 48.75 -37.84 30.56
CA TYR A 499 47.90 -37.07 31.47
C TYR A 499 47.04 -38.02 32.30
N TRP A 500 46.94 -37.74 33.59
CA TRP A 500 46.12 -38.52 34.53
C TRP A 500 44.66 -38.60 34.11
N VAL A 501 44.06 -39.77 34.29
CA VAL A 501 42.60 -39.93 34.29
C VAL A 501 42.08 -40.56 35.60
N ARG A 502 40.77 -40.44 35.83
CA ARG A 502 40.13 -40.86 37.07
C ARG A 502 40.00 -42.37 37.24
N GLU A 503 39.97 -43.14 36.15
CA GLU A 503 39.73 -44.58 36.22
C GLU A 503 40.97 -45.38 36.66
N LEU A 504 40.74 -46.37 37.54
CA LEU A 504 41.70 -47.43 37.83
C LEU A 504 41.54 -48.57 36.82
N THR A 505 42.58 -49.39 36.67
CA THR A 505 42.46 -50.68 36.00
C THR A 505 41.50 -51.60 36.76
N ALA A 506 40.97 -52.62 36.10
CA ALA A 506 40.06 -53.59 36.73
C ALA A 506 40.67 -54.28 37.96
N ALA A 507 42.01 -54.43 38.01
CA ALA A 507 42.74 -55.01 39.13
C ALA A 507 42.95 -54.02 40.30
N GLY A 508 42.69 -52.71 40.10
CA GLY A 508 42.78 -51.68 41.12
C GLY A 508 44.21 -51.30 41.54
N ASN A 509 45.23 -51.89 40.94
CA ASN A 509 46.64 -51.68 41.27
C ASN A 509 47.35 -50.65 40.37
N GLU A 510 46.69 -50.20 39.31
CA GLU A 510 47.20 -49.24 38.33
C GLU A 510 46.11 -48.24 37.98
N ARG A 511 46.53 -47.08 37.48
CA ARG A 511 45.63 -46.02 37.01
C ARG A 511 45.82 -45.79 35.53
N HIS A 512 44.74 -45.40 34.84
CA HIS A 512 44.80 -45.08 33.42
C HIS A 512 45.36 -43.67 33.17
N TYR A 513 45.89 -43.47 31.97
CA TYR A 513 46.40 -42.20 31.47
C TYR A 513 46.16 -42.09 29.98
N VAL A 514 45.90 -40.87 29.51
CA VAL A 514 45.82 -40.59 28.07
C VAL A 514 47.10 -39.90 27.64
N TYR A 515 47.76 -40.45 26.62
CA TYR A 515 48.88 -39.80 25.97
C TYR A 515 48.37 -38.77 24.97
N LEU A 516 48.38 -37.50 25.35
CA LEU A 516 47.82 -36.40 24.55
C LEU A 516 48.67 -36.01 23.32
N GLY A 517 49.68 -36.79 22.95
CA GLY A 517 50.35 -36.69 21.65
C GLY A 517 49.61 -37.43 20.53
N ASN A 518 48.96 -38.56 20.85
CA ASN A 518 48.27 -39.39 19.85
C ASN A 518 46.94 -40.01 20.33
N GLY A 519 46.47 -39.64 21.53
CA GLY A 519 45.21 -40.07 22.12
C GLY A 519 45.20 -41.49 22.66
N SER A 520 46.35 -42.19 22.67
CA SER A 520 46.45 -43.56 23.19
C SER A 520 46.17 -43.62 24.70
N LEU A 521 45.65 -44.74 25.16
CA LEU A 521 45.32 -44.99 26.56
C LEU A 521 46.27 -46.02 27.15
N PHE A 522 46.96 -45.66 28.24
CA PHE A 522 47.92 -46.53 28.93
C PHE A 522 47.56 -46.68 30.40
N SER A 523 48.30 -47.54 31.10
CA SER A 523 48.22 -47.73 32.55
C SER A 523 49.61 -47.79 33.17
N PHE A 524 49.75 -47.24 34.38
CA PHE A 524 50.97 -47.31 35.19
C PHE A 524 50.63 -47.53 36.68
N PRO A 525 51.60 -48.01 37.48
CA PRO A 525 51.48 -48.12 38.92
C PRO A 525 51.14 -46.79 39.63
N LEU A 526 50.49 -46.90 40.80
CA LEU A 526 49.94 -45.76 41.54
C LEU A 526 50.99 -44.79 42.14
N ASP A 527 52.27 -45.15 42.13
CA ASP A 527 53.40 -44.35 42.63
C ASP A 527 54.07 -43.49 41.55
N GLY A 528 53.56 -43.50 40.31
CA GLY A 528 54.04 -42.66 39.23
C GLY A 528 53.70 -41.16 39.40
N VAL A 529 54.43 -40.32 38.67
CA VAL A 529 54.13 -38.88 38.49
C VAL A 529 53.98 -38.57 37.01
N THR A 530 52.98 -37.76 36.65
CA THR A 530 52.81 -37.28 35.27
C THR A 530 52.03 -35.97 35.22
N TYR A 531 51.81 -35.43 34.02
CA TYR A 531 51.02 -34.22 33.81
C TYR A 531 49.57 -34.37 34.28
N VAL A 532 49.00 -33.26 34.72
CA VAL A 532 47.59 -33.18 35.13
C VAL A 532 46.85 -32.19 34.24
N THR A 533 45.63 -32.58 33.87
CA THR A 533 44.60 -31.68 33.38
C THR A 533 43.36 -31.91 34.22
N CYS A 534 42.58 -30.86 34.41
CA CYS A 534 41.26 -30.93 35.03
C CYS A 534 40.21 -30.61 33.99
N SER A 535 39.00 -31.13 34.19
CA SER A 535 37.84 -30.69 33.43
C SER A 535 36.66 -30.37 34.32
N THR A 536 35.79 -29.49 33.85
CA THR A 536 34.46 -29.26 34.41
C THR A 536 33.42 -29.20 33.30
N SER A 537 32.17 -29.45 33.64
CA SER A 537 31.03 -29.18 32.75
C SER A 537 30.66 -27.71 32.87
N LEU A 538 30.36 -27.07 31.75
CA LEU A 538 29.91 -25.68 31.69
C LEU A 538 28.39 -25.62 31.74
#